data_AF-A0A7S4UIA7-F1
#
_entry.id   AF-A0A7S4UIA7-F1
#
_cell.length_a   1.000
_cell.length_b   1.000
_cell.length_c   1.000
_cell.angle_alpha   90.00
_cell.angle_beta   90.00
_cell.angle_gamma   90.00
#
_symmetry.space_group_name_H-M   'P 1'
#
loop_
_entity.id
_entity.type
_entity.pdbx_description
1 polymer ?
#
loop_
_entity_poly.entity_id
_entity_poly.type
_entity_poly.pdbx_seq_one_letter_code
_entity_poly.pdbx_strand_id
1 'polypeptide(L)'
;WVLSNRSGFVVNILPPVVAHPVFNPPSGEFTNFVNVYIQCSTPNSTIRFTTDGSPPSDFHGSTYQGPIPVHSQSNVTILARAFRPGYTSSDVSAANYEVILPPDSIKIRDEEIHKHDKTEEMYKQILAEFPEDAGTLCNYGCFLEDVRKDYDGAEVLFKRALMQDPQHVGALCNYGTLLQEVKGDYGMAESYYKR
;
A
#
# COMPACT_ATOMS: atom_id res chain seq x y z
N TRP A 1 -50.03 52.42 -45.02
CA TRP A 1 -48.69 51.99 -44.57
C TRP A 1 -48.84 50.91 -43.53
N VAL A 2 -48.74 49.64 -43.92
CA VAL A 2 -48.72 48.51 -42.99
C VAL A 2 -47.27 48.29 -42.59
N LEU A 3 -46.92 48.57 -41.34
CA LEU A 3 -45.59 48.26 -40.81
C LEU A 3 -45.53 46.75 -40.52
N SER A 4 -44.72 46.07 -41.33
CA SER A 4 -44.37 44.66 -41.21
C SER A 4 -43.61 44.42 -39.90
N ASN A 5 -44.20 43.58 -39.06
CA ASN A 5 -43.62 43.11 -37.82
C ASN A 5 -42.55 42.06 -38.16
N ARG A 6 -41.26 42.42 -38.15
CA ARG A 6 -40.17 41.44 -38.24
C ARG A 6 -39.93 40.86 -36.85
N SER A 7 -40.62 39.76 -36.56
CA SER A 7 -40.30 38.89 -35.43
C SER A 7 -38.86 38.39 -35.60
N GLY A 8 -37.96 38.83 -34.71
CA GLY A 8 -36.61 38.31 -34.64
C GLY A 8 -36.66 36.82 -34.27
N PHE A 9 -36.22 35.96 -35.19
CA PHE A 9 -36.04 34.54 -34.93
C PHE A 9 -34.77 34.38 -34.09
N VAL A 10 -34.93 34.15 -32.78
CA VAL A 10 -33.80 33.82 -31.91
C VAL A 10 -33.49 32.34 -32.12
N VAL A 11 -32.44 32.04 -32.89
CA VAL A 11 -31.92 30.68 -32.98
C VAL A 11 -31.22 30.38 -31.65
N ASN A 12 -31.85 29.59 -30.80
CA ASN A 12 -31.22 29.08 -29.59
C ASN A 12 -30.21 27.99 -29.99
N ILE A 13 -28.99 28.39 -30.33
CA ILE A 13 -27.88 27.47 -30.61
C ILE A 13 -27.35 26.96 -29.27
N LEU A 14 -27.54 25.67 -29.00
CA LEU A 14 -26.94 25.02 -27.83
C LEU A 14 -25.41 25.05 -27.94
N PRO A 15 -24.69 25.27 -26.82
CA PRO A 15 -23.23 25.23 -26.84
C PRO A 15 -22.75 23.82 -27.22
N PRO A 16 -21.59 23.71 -27.89
CA PRO A 16 -20.99 22.42 -28.22
C PRO A 16 -20.67 21.62 -26.95
N VAL A 17 -20.73 20.29 -27.04
CA VAL A 17 -20.49 19.38 -25.90
C VAL A 17 -19.03 18.94 -25.89
N VAL A 18 -18.41 18.87 -24.70
CA VAL A 18 -17.06 18.34 -24.52
C VAL A 18 -17.07 16.82 -24.66
N ALA A 19 -16.08 16.25 -25.34
CA ALA A 19 -15.89 14.80 -25.43
C ALA A 19 -15.67 14.17 -24.05
N HIS A 20 -16.17 12.95 -23.85
CA HIS A 20 -15.98 12.23 -22.59
C HIS A 20 -14.51 11.82 -22.39
N PRO A 21 -14.00 11.81 -21.15
CA PRO A 21 -12.68 11.29 -20.86
C PRO A 21 -12.54 9.81 -21.23
N VAL A 22 -11.40 9.43 -21.78
CA VAL A 22 -11.05 8.05 -22.13
C VAL A 22 -9.88 7.61 -21.26
N PHE A 23 -9.98 6.41 -20.70
CA PHE A 23 -8.94 5.82 -19.86
C PHE A 23 -8.04 4.88 -20.67
N ASN A 24 -6.74 4.91 -20.37
CA ASN A 24 -5.75 4.00 -20.92
C ASN A 24 -4.75 3.55 -19.84
N PRO A 25 -4.54 2.25 -19.59
CA PRO A 25 -5.26 1.13 -20.19
C PRO A 25 -6.77 1.18 -19.89
N PRO A 26 -7.63 0.48 -20.65
CA PRO A 26 -9.04 0.37 -20.32
C PRO A 26 -9.21 -0.32 -18.96
N SER A 27 -10.39 -0.15 -18.36
CA SER A 27 -10.75 -0.83 -17.12
C SER A 27 -10.64 -2.34 -17.25
N GLY A 28 -10.26 -3.00 -16.15
CA GLY A 28 -10.05 -4.44 -16.14
C GLY A 28 -9.25 -4.93 -14.96
N GLU A 29 -8.91 -6.22 -15.04
CA GLU A 29 -8.08 -6.92 -14.08
C GLU A 29 -6.62 -6.90 -14.53
N PHE A 30 -5.73 -6.65 -13.57
CA PHE A 30 -4.29 -6.57 -13.80
C PHE A 30 -3.57 -7.38 -12.73
N THR A 31 -2.46 -8.01 -13.11
CA THR A 31 -1.61 -8.77 -12.17
C THR A 31 -0.40 -7.97 -11.69
N ASN A 32 -0.24 -6.73 -12.17
CA ASN A 32 0.92 -5.89 -11.90
C ASN A 32 0.46 -4.46 -11.63
N PHE A 33 1.36 -3.64 -11.07
CA PHE A 33 1.18 -2.19 -10.95
C PHE A 33 0.78 -1.55 -12.28
N VAL A 34 -0.21 -0.65 -12.25
CA VAL A 34 -0.74 0.02 -13.44
C VAL A 34 -0.68 1.53 -13.27
N ASN A 35 -0.18 2.22 -14.31
CA ASN A 35 -0.35 3.65 -14.47
C ASN A 35 -1.55 3.92 -15.38
N VAL A 36 -2.58 4.57 -14.84
CA VAL A 36 -3.78 4.94 -15.59
C VAL A 36 -3.62 6.36 -16.13
N TYR A 37 -3.80 6.49 -17.44
CA TYR A 37 -3.81 7.75 -18.17
C TYR A 37 -5.24 8.12 -18.53
N ILE A 38 -5.56 9.41 -18.40
CA ILE A 38 -6.86 9.96 -18.82
C ILE A 38 -6.64 10.97 -19.94
N GLN A 39 -7.39 10.83 -21.03
CA GLN A 39 -7.30 11.71 -22.19
C GLN A 39 -8.67 12.24 -22.57
N CYS A 40 -8.71 13.44 -23.16
CA CYS A 40 -9.91 14.03 -23.73
C CYS A 40 -9.55 14.56 -25.12
N SER A 41 -10.36 14.24 -26.13
CA SER A 41 -10.12 14.68 -27.50
C SER A 41 -10.50 16.14 -27.76
N THR A 42 -11.22 16.78 -26.83
CA THR A 42 -11.58 18.21 -26.94
C THR A 42 -10.39 19.08 -26.51
N PRO A 43 -9.80 19.89 -27.40
CA PRO A 43 -8.65 20.73 -27.04
C PRO A 43 -9.00 21.77 -25.97
N ASN A 44 -8.02 22.06 -25.11
CA ASN A 44 -8.12 23.02 -23.99
C ASN A 44 -9.22 22.66 -22.97
N SER A 45 -9.57 21.38 -22.84
CA SER A 45 -10.44 20.91 -21.76
C SER A 45 -9.64 20.58 -20.50
N THR A 46 -10.19 20.89 -19.34
CA THR A 46 -9.69 20.44 -18.04
C THR A 46 -10.41 19.15 -17.65
N ILE A 47 -9.66 18.10 -17.31
CA ILE A 47 -10.21 16.84 -16.82
C ILE A 47 -10.13 16.85 -15.29
N ARG A 48 -11.24 16.51 -14.63
CA ARG A 48 -11.27 16.26 -13.18
C ARG A 48 -11.72 14.84 -12.91
N PHE A 49 -11.17 14.23 -11.87
CA PHE A 49 -11.45 12.85 -11.51
C PHE A 49 -11.62 12.67 -9.99
N THR A 50 -12.26 11.59 -9.61
CA THR A 50 -12.49 11.16 -8.23
C THR A 50 -12.24 9.66 -8.12
N THR A 51 -11.83 9.23 -6.93
CA THR A 51 -11.60 7.81 -6.60
C THR A 51 -12.48 7.31 -5.45
N ASP A 52 -13.31 8.18 -4.89
CA ASP A 52 -14.24 7.91 -3.78
C ASP A 52 -15.62 7.42 -4.25
N GLY A 53 -15.80 7.23 -5.56
CA GLY A 53 -17.06 6.80 -6.17
C GLY A 53 -18.08 7.92 -6.40
N SER A 54 -17.79 9.16 -6.01
CA SER A 54 -18.68 10.31 -6.25
C SER A 54 -18.40 10.98 -7.61
N PRO A 55 -19.41 11.48 -8.36
CA PRO A 55 -19.17 12.04 -9.69
C PRO A 55 -18.41 13.39 -9.61
N PRO A 56 -17.36 13.60 -10.44
CA PRO A 56 -16.63 14.85 -10.47
C PRO A 56 -17.47 16.02 -11.02
N SER A 57 -17.27 17.20 -10.44
CA SER A 57 -17.90 18.47 -10.83
C SER A 57 -16.85 19.57 -11.02
N ASP A 58 -17.26 20.76 -11.46
CA ASP A 58 -16.36 21.92 -11.61
C ASP A 58 -15.57 22.24 -10.34
N PHE A 59 -16.15 21.93 -9.17
CA PHE A 59 -15.56 22.22 -7.86
C PHE A 59 -15.23 20.96 -7.04
N HIS A 60 -15.73 19.79 -7.44
CA HIS A 60 -15.51 18.51 -6.75
C HIS A 60 -14.63 17.53 -7.55
N GLY A 61 -13.59 16.99 -6.91
CA GLY A 61 -12.59 16.10 -7.53
C GLY A 61 -11.22 16.75 -7.74
N SER A 62 -10.26 15.94 -8.17
CA SER A 62 -8.87 16.34 -8.44
C SER A 62 -8.68 16.63 -9.92
N THR A 63 -7.94 17.68 -10.26
CA THR A 63 -7.56 17.96 -11.65
C THR A 63 -6.52 16.95 -12.11
N TYR A 64 -6.73 16.33 -13.27
CA TYR A 64 -5.78 15.39 -13.85
C TYR A 64 -4.52 16.13 -14.33
N GLN A 65 -3.36 15.77 -13.75
CA GLN A 65 -2.05 16.39 -14.03
C GLN A 65 -0.97 15.39 -14.46
N GLY A 66 -1.25 14.10 -14.39
CA GLY A 66 -0.28 13.04 -14.67
C GLY A 66 -0.88 11.64 -14.46
N PRO A 67 -0.11 10.59 -14.73
CA PRO A 67 -0.58 9.21 -14.57
C PRO A 67 -1.03 8.94 -13.14
N ILE A 68 -2.14 8.21 -12.99
CA ILE A 68 -2.68 7.80 -11.71
C ILE A 68 -2.12 6.40 -11.40
N PRO A 69 -1.27 6.24 -10.38
CA PRO A 69 -0.75 4.93 -9.99
C PRO A 69 -1.83 4.10 -9.28
N VAL A 70 -2.06 2.89 -9.75
CA VAL A 70 -2.88 1.86 -9.09
C VAL A 70 -1.96 0.76 -8.59
N HIS A 71 -1.88 0.64 -7.26
CA HIS A 71 -0.96 -0.29 -6.59
C HIS A 71 -1.52 -1.73 -6.54
N SER A 72 -0.64 -2.70 -6.27
CA SER A 72 -1.02 -4.11 -6.11
C SER A 72 -2.01 -4.32 -4.96
N GLN A 73 -2.88 -5.32 -5.10
CA GLN A 73 -3.94 -5.66 -4.11
C GLN A 73 -4.90 -4.50 -3.85
N SER A 74 -5.34 -3.82 -4.91
CA SER A 74 -6.31 -2.74 -4.79
C SER A 74 -7.44 -2.87 -5.80
N ASN A 75 -8.63 -2.44 -5.39
CA ASN A 75 -9.75 -2.19 -6.27
C ASN A 75 -10.00 -0.68 -6.24
N VAL A 76 -9.82 -0.01 -7.38
CA VAL A 76 -9.97 1.44 -7.51
C VAL A 76 -10.97 1.73 -8.62
N THR A 77 -12.01 2.48 -8.28
CA THR A 77 -12.94 3.05 -9.27
C THR A 77 -12.57 4.50 -9.50
N ILE A 78 -12.23 4.85 -10.74
CA ILE A 78 -11.92 6.21 -11.15
C ILE A 78 -13.09 6.75 -11.97
N LEU A 79 -13.72 7.83 -11.49
CA LEU A 79 -14.70 8.58 -12.25
C LEU A 79 -14.04 9.84 -12.79
N ALA A 80 -14.25 10.17 -14.06
CA ALA A 80 -13.65 11.32 -14.71
C ALA A 80 -14.68 12.12 -15.52
N ARG A 81 -14.54 13.45 -15.52
CA ARG A 81 -15.32 14.37 -16.34
C ARG A 81 -14.44 15.49 -16.89
N ALA A 82 -14.65 15.85 -18.15
CA ALA A 82 -13.97 16.94 -18.83
C ALA A 82 -14.86 18.20 -18.93
N PHE A 83 -14.23 19.35 -18.73
CA PHE A 83 -14.82 20.68 -18.68
C PHE A 83 -14.09 21.63 -19.63
N ARG A 84 -14.83 22.53 -20.28
CA ARG A 84 -14.26 23.57 -21.13
C ARG A 84 -15.15 24.82 -21.07
N PRO A 85 -14.59 26.02 -20.84
CA PRO A 85 -15.38 27.25 -20.85
C PRO A 85 -16.15 27.44 -22.16
N GLY A 86 -17.44 27.80 -22.06
CA GLY A 86 -18.34 28.01 -23.20
C GLY A 86 -18.88 26.74 -23.86
N TYR A 87 -18.62 25.56 -23.29
CA TYR A 87 -19.11 24.26 -23.76
C TYR A 87 -19.99 23.63 -22.69
N THR A 88 -20.90 22.73 -23.10
CA THR A 88 -21.54 21.82 -22.15
C THR A 88 -20.54 20.75 -21.72
N SER A 89 -20.40 20.56 -20.40
CA SER A 89 -19.53 19.54 -19.81
C SER A 89 -19.84 18.14 -20.34
N SER A 90 -18.80 17.33 -20.50
CA SER A 90 -18.93 15.93 -20.93
C SER A 90 -19.77 15.08 -19.98
N ASP A 91 -20.14 13.87 -20.39
CA ASP A 91 -20.65 12.85 -19.47
C ASP A 91 -19.56 12.33 -18.52
N VAL A 92 -19.96 11.68 -17.42
CA VAL A 92 -19.01 11.06 -16.49
C VAL A 92 -18.57 9.70 -17.04
N SER A 93 -17.27 9.54 -17.26
CA SER A 93 -16.66 8.25 -17.58
C SER A 93 -16.25 7.52 -16.31
N ALA A 94 -16.47 6.22 -16.24
CA ALA A 94 -16.08 5.36 -15.13
C ALA A 94 -15.11 4.27 -15.60
N ALA A 95 -14.06 4.01 -14.80
CA ALA A 95 -13.16 2.89 -15.02
C ALA A 95 -12.82 2.21 -13.69
N ASN A 96 -13.02 0.90 -13.64
CA ASN A 96 -12.64 0.04 -12.52
C ASN A 96 -11.31 -0.67 -12.81
N TYR A 97 -10.37 -0.56 -11.87
CA TYR A 97 -9.09 -1.24 -11.92
C TYR A 97 -8.99 -2.17 -10.74
N GLU A 98 -8.83 -3.45 -11.02
CA GLU A 98 -8.58 -4.46 -10.00
C GLU A 98 -7.18 -5.01 -10.21
N VAL A 99 -6.28 -4.75 -9.27
CA VAL A 99 -4.92 -5.27 -9.32
C VAL A 99 -4.81 -6.45 -8.36
N ILE A 100 -4.93 -7.66 -8.90
CA ILE A 100 -4.77 -8.90 -8.15
C ILE A 100 -3.29 -9.30 -8.12
N LEU A 101 -2.87 -9.98 -7.06
CA LEU A 101 -1.56 -10.62 -7.06
C LEU A 101 -1.55 -11.79 -8.04
N PRO A 102 -0.48 -11.99 -8.82
CA PRO A 102 -0.36 -13.20 -9.61
C PRO A 102 -0.41 -14.42 -8.67
N PRO A 103 -1.09 -15.51 -9.06
CA PRO A 103 -1.33 -16.66 -8.20
C PRO A 103 -0.04 -17.28 -7.61
N ASP A 104 1.11 -17.13 -8.27
CA ASP A 104 2.40 -17.61 -7.76
C ASP A 104 3.04 -16.70 -6.69
N SER A 105 2.66 -15.41 -6.64
CA SER A 105 3.13 -14.51 -5.58
C SER A 105 2.42 -14.72 -4.24
N ILE A 106 1.28 -15.40 -4.24
CA ILE A 106 0.63 -15.90 -3.02
C ILE A 106 1.41 -17.11 -2.47
N LYS A 107 1.90 -18.01 -3.35
CA LYS A 107 2.70 -19.18 -2.94
C LYS A 107 4.01 -18.79 -2.25
N ILE A 108 4.73 -17.78 -2.75
CA ILE A 108 6.01 -17.36 -2.12
C ILE A 108 5.75 -16.83 -0.70
N ARG A 109 4.71 -16.03 -0.52
CA ARG A 109 4.33 -15.50 0.79
C ARG A 109 3.88 -16.61 1.75
N ASP A 110 3.09 -17.56 1.27
CA ASP A 110 2.64 -18.70 2.06
C ASP A 110 3.78 -19.70 2.36
N GLU A 111 4.74 -19.89 1.44
CA GLU A 111 5.93 -20.71 1.64
C GLU A 111 6.91 -20.10 2.65
N GLU A 112 7.13 -18.78 2.61
CA GLU A 112 7.93 -18.08 3.62
C GLU A 112 7.27 -18.11 4.99
N ILE A 113 5.96 -17.83 5.07
CA ILE A 113 5.19 -17.95 6.32
C ILE A 113 5.26 -19.39 6.85
N HIS A 114 5.04 -20.38 6.00
CA HIS A 114 5.08 -21.80 6.38
C HIS A 114 6.49 -22.25 6.81
N LYS A 115 7.54 -21.70 6.19
CA LYS A 115 8.94 -21.95 6.61
C LYS A 115 9.24 -21.36 7.98
N HIS A 116 8.71 -20.16 8.26
CA HIS A 116 8.87 -19.53 9.57
C HIS A 116 8.12 -20.28 10.67
N ASP A 117 6.86 -20.67 10.41
CA ASP A 117 6.06 -21.47 11.35
C ASP A 117 6.75 -22.81 11.68
N LYS A 118 7.25 -23.51 10.67
CA LYS A 118 8.00 -24.76 10.86
C LYS A 118 9.31 -24.56 11.63
N THR A 119 10.01 -23.45 11.40
CA THR A 119 11.25 -23.11 12.12
C THR A 119 10.96 -22.86 13.60
N GLU A 120 9.88 -22.14 13.90
CA GLU A 120 9.44 -21.89 15.26
C GLU A 120 9.04 -23.18 16.00
N GLU A 121 8.31 -24.07 15.33
CA GLU A 121 7.98 -25.40 15.87
C GLU A 121 9.23 -26.22 16.19
N MET A 122 10.25 -26.18 15.31
CA MET A 122 11.51 -26.88 15.53
C MET A 122 12.23 -26.35 16.79
N TYR A 123 12.32 -25.04 16.96
CA TYR A 123 12.89 -24.46 18.18
C TYR A 123 12.09 -24.84 19.43
N LYS A 124 10.76 -24.81 19.36
CA LYS A 124 9.88 -25.25 20.45
C LYS A 124 10.05 -26.73 20.79
N GLN A 125 10.23 -27.59 19.80
CA GLN A 125 10.49 -29.02 20.01
C GLN A 125 11.85 -29.26 20.69
N ILE A 126 12.91 -28.60 20.21
CA ILE A 126 14.23 -28.71 20.83
C ILE A 126 14.19 -28.22 22.28
N LEU A 127 13.49 -27.11 22.56
CA LEU A 127 13.34 -26.57 23.92
C LEU A 127 12.39 -27.38 24.80
N ALA A 128 11.55 -28.24 24.23
CA ALA A 128 10.77 -29.20 25.01
C ALA A 128 11.65 -30.35 25.53
N GLU A 129 12.67 -30.74 24.77
CA GLU A 129 13.65 -31.77 25.17
C GLU A 129 14.80 -31.19 26.01
N PHE A 130 15.30 -30.02 25.63
CA PHE A 130 16.43 -29.32 26.24
C PHE A 130 16.04 -27.90 26.65
N PRO A 131 15.23 -27.74 27.72
CA PRO A 131 14.66 -26.44 28.10
C PRO A 131 15.69 -25.39 28.53
N GLU A 132 16.93 -25.78 28.81
CA GLU A 132 17.97 -24.90 29.33
C GLU A 132 19.11 -24.67 28.34
N ASP A 133 19.00 -25.16 27.10
CA ASP A 133 20.02 -24.96 26.10
C ASP A 133 20.13 -23.48 25.70
N ALA A 134 21.14 -22.80 26.25
CA ALA A 134 21.37 -21.37 26.05
C ALA A 134 21.55 -21.00 24.58
N GLY A 135 22.15 -21.90 23.78
CA GLY A 135 22.34 -21.71 22.35
C GLY A 135 21.01 -21.68 21.58
N THR A 136 20.14 -22.67 21.80
CA THR A 136 18.80 -22.72 21.20
C THR A 136 17.92 -21.58 21.68
N LEU A 137 17.97 -21.22 22.96
CA LEU A 137 17.26 -20.06 23.50
C LEU A 137 17.69 -18.76 22.81
N CYS A 138 19.00 -18.54 22.63
CA CYS A 138 19.53 -17.38 21.92
C CYS A 138 19.10 -17.36 20.45
N ASN A 139 19.27 -18.47 19.73
CA ASN A 139 18.90 -18.56 18.32
C ASN A 139 17.39 -18.38 18.09
N TYR A 140 16.57 -18.91 19.00
CA TYR A 140 15.13 -18.71 18.93
C TYR A 140 14.74 -17.26 19.25
N GLY A 141 15.43 -16.60 20.19
CA GLY A 141 15.30 -15.17 20.45
C GLY A 141 15.56 -14.32 19.19
N CYS A 142 16.65 -14.59 18.48
CA CYS A 142 16.95 -13.93 17.21
C CYS A 142 15.86 -14.14 16.16
N PHE A 143 15.34 -15.37 16.04
CA PHE A 143 14.24 -15.65 15.12
C PHE A 143 12.99 -14.84 15.45
N LEU A 144 12.63 -14.70 16.74
CA LEU A 144 11.49 -13.89 17.15
C LEU A 144 11.68 -12.41 16.82
N GLU A 145 12.89 -11.87 16.99
CA GLU A 145 13.23 -10.49 16.64
C GLU A 145 13.23 -10.24 15.12
N ASP A 146 13.93 -11.09 14.36
CA ASP A 146 14.14 -10.88 12.93
C ASP A 146 12.89 -11.17 12.11
N VAL A 147 12.18 -12.25 12.45
CA VAL A 147 11.09 -12.79 11.64
C VAL A 147 9.72 -12.39 12.19
N ARG A 148 9.49 -12.58 13.49
CA ARG A 148 8.19 -12.30 14.11
C ARG A 148 8.03 -10.85 14.55
N LYS A 149 9.13 -10.11 14.66
CA LYS A 149 9.18 -8.78 15.28
C LYS A 149 8.58 -8.78 16.70
N ASP A 150 8.68 -9.93 17.38
CA ASP A 150 8.26 -10.14 18.76
C ASP A 150 9.44 -9.92 19.70
N TYR A 151 9.67 -8.64 20.00
CA TYR A 151 10.79 -8.21 20.84
C TYR A 151 10.63 -8.62 22.30
N ASP A 152 9.39 -8.71 22.80
CA ASP A 152 9.11 -9.12 24.18
C ASP A 152 9.40 -10.62 24.36
N GLY A 153 8.98 -11.45 23.40
CA GLY A 153 9.32 -12.87 23.36
C GLY A 153 10.84 -13.10 23.25
N ALA A 154 11.52 -12.36 22.37
CA ALA A 154 12.97 -12.43 22.21
C ALA A 154 13.71 -12.07 23.50
N GLU A 155 13.31 -11.00 24.19
CA GLU A 155 13.89 -10.59 25.47
C GLU A 155 13.80 -11.68 26.53
N VAL A 156 12.65 -12.34 26.66
CA VAL A 156 12.47 -13.45 27.62
C VAL A 156 13.46 -14.57 27.33
N LEU A 157 13.64 -14.92 26.06
CA LEU A 157 14.56 -15.98 25.64
C LEU A 157 16.02 -15.61 25.88
N PHE A 158 16.44 -14.37 25.56
CA PHE A 158 17.80 -13.93 25.83
C PHE A 158 18.13 -13.89 27.32
N LYS A 159 17.20 -13.36 28.15
CA LYS A 159 17.36 -13.42 29.61
C LYS A 159 17.47 -14.85 30.10
N ARG A 160 16.67 -15.77 29.55
CA ARG A 160 16.72 -17.18 29.90
C ARG A 160 18.04 -17.83 29.49
N ALA A 161 18.58 -17.52 28.31
CA ALA A 161 19.89 -17.97 27.89
C ALA A 161 20.99 -17.48 28.86
N LEU A 162 20.95 -16.20 29.24
CA LEU A 162 21.91 -15.60 30.17
C LEU A 162 21.77 -16.09 31.63
N MET A 163 20.61 -16.61 32.01
CA MET A 163 20.45 -17.28 33.31
C MET A 163 21.17 -18.64 33.33
N GLN A 164 21.21 -19.34 32.19
CA GLN A 164 21.84 -20.65 32.07
C GLN A 164 23.34 -20.55 31.81
N ASP A 165 23.73 -19.66 30.90
CA ASP A 165 25.13 -19.30 30.64
C ASP A 165 25.30 -17.77 30.70
N PRO A 166 25.71 -17.23 31.86
CA PRO A 166 25.89 -15.80 32.06
C PRO A 166 27.04 -15.16 31.25
N GLN A 167 27.86 -15.95 30.54
CA GLN A 167 28.91 -15.48 29.63
C GLN A 167 28.62 -15.84 28.17
N HIS A 168 27.39 -16.27 27.85
CA HIS A 168 27.02 -16.63 26.48
C HIS A 168 27.10 -15.41 25.57
N VAL A 169 28.21 -15.29 24.83
CA VAL A 169 28.55 -14.14 23.98
C VAL A 169 27.41 -13.75 23.05
N GLY A 170 26.79 -14.74 22.38
CA GLY A 170 25.66 -14.47 21.48
C GLY A 170 24.47 -13.81 22.17
N ALA A 171 24.07 -14.29 23.36
CA ALA A 171 22.92 -13.76 24.08
C ALA A 171 23.22 -12.38 24.68
N LEU A 172 24.47 -12.14 25.11
CA LEU A 172 24.92 -10.82 25.58
C LEU A 172 24.85 -9.77 24.47
N CYS A 173 25.39 -10.09 23.29
CA CYS A 173 25.37 -9.19 22.13
C CYS A 173 23.93 -8.92 21.68
N ASN A 174 23.13 -9.97 21.45
CA ASN A 174 21.78 -9.81 20.91
C ASN A 174 20.85 -9.10 21.91
N TYR A 175 20.99 -9.39 23.21
CA TYR A 175 20.21 -8.68 24.22
C TYR A 175 20.64 -7.21 24.35
N GLY A 176 21.95 -6.92 24.26
CA GLY A 176 22.45 -5.55 24.20
C GLY A 176 21.89 -4.77 23.01
N THR A 177 21.83 -5.41 21.83
CA THR A 177 21.25 -4.81 20.61
C THR A 177 19.76 -4.54 20.80
N LEU A 178 19.00 -5.51 21.30
CA LEU A 178 17.57 -5.34 21.56
C LEU A 178 17.28 -4.22 22.57
N LEU A 179 18.08 -4.10 23.64
CA LEU A 179 17.96 -3.01 24.61
C LEU A 179 18.26 -1.63 24.00
N GLN A 180 19.24 -1.57 23.11
CA GLN A 180 19.63 -0.33 22.44
C GLN A 180 18.58 0.11 21.41
N GLU A 181 18.17 -0.79 20.53
CA GLU A 181 17.35 -0.46 19.36
C GLU A 181 15.86 -0.38 19.68
N VAL A 182 15.36 -1.27 20.54
CA VAL A 182 13.92 -1.35 20.83
C VAL A 182 13.57 -0.54 22.08
N LYS A 183 14.38 -0.63 23.14
CA LYS A 183 14.07 -0.01 24.44
C LYS A 183 14.75 1.34 24.69
N GLY A 184 15.75 1.70 23.89
CA GLY A 184 16.53 2.93 24.09
C GLY A 184 17.31 2.96 25.40
N ASP A 185 17.56 1.81 26.04
CA ASP A 185 18.31 1.71 27.30
C ASP A 185 19.80 1.47 27.03
N TYR A 186 20.46 2.52 26.53
CA TYR A 186 21.86 2.51 26.13
C TYR A 186 22.81 2.17 27.28
N GLY A 187 22.48 2.58 28.51
CA GLY A 187 23.32 2.33 29.69
C GLY A 187 23.33 0.85 30.07
N MET A 188 22.16 0.21 30.02
CA MET A 188 22.06 -1.22 30.27
C MET A 188 22.70 -2.02 29.12
N ALA A 189 22.49 -1.64 27.86
CA ALA A 189 23.11 -2.28 26.70
C ALA A 189 24.65 -2.26 26.77
N GLU A 190 25.26 -1.12 27.12
CA GLU A 190 26.71 -1.00 27.24
C GLU A 190 27.29 -1.93 28.31
N SER A 191 26.55 -2.18 29.40
CA SER A 191 26.98 -3.10 30.45
C SER A 191 27.05 -4.56 29.97
N TYR A 192 26.17 -4.97 29.06
CA TYR A 192 26.17 -6.32 28.48
C TYR A 192 27.25 -6.50 27.41
N TYR A 193 27.61 -5.46 26.66
CA TYR A 193 28.72 -5.53 25.70
C TYR A 193 30.10 -5.61 26.36
N LYS A 194 30.25 -5.08 27.58
CA LYS A 194 31.52 -5.02 28.31
C LYS A 194 31.80 -6.23 29.22
N ARG A 195 30.84 -7.14 29.31
CA ARG A 195 30.87 -8.30 30.20
C ARG A 195 31.43 -9.52 29.50
#